data_AF-A0A3T0EB32-F1
#
_entry.id   AF-A0A3T0EB32-F1
#
_cell.length_a   1.000
_cell.length_b   1.000
_cell.length_c   1.000
_cell.angle_alpha   90.00
_cell.angle_beta   90.00
_cell.angle_gamma   90.00
#
_symmetry.space_group_name_H-M   'P 1'
#
loop_
_entity.id
_entity.type
_entity.pdbx_description
1 polymer ?
#
loop_
_entity_poly.entity_id
_entity_poly.type
_entity_poly.pdbx_seq_one_letter_code
_entity_poly.pdbx_strand_id
1 'polypeptide(L)'
;MAAAMAVAMTCMVNPSAAAIPDAEASATSTTAPAPGRIARSEERTLASLTADSQPAYRLDRNTRELRIPFTLAPGSVPESVELVLSARPASARSGGRLEALLAGSRTISLTPRADSFEARFSLYSDSLRAGDNMLVIRFDAGDADGWRIDMRASRLRVTALPSAGHETLETLERAMAAHFAAPRRVFIQANGSGREQLAVEALIAQGLALRMGQAPVLVERPEAAEIVVRAATDPLSPNASIALADPYTIRLAGAETTTVAAAARLFAARSFAGTQTRMTPADALSAPRLSHASSGTPSRLDNLQALAESGIPFARENGGRAAIILAGNSTAERLGALSLLSRASLVSGSAWLYAWYGSDASLAPADHDLFLMGPIGAIDPRLVSAAPAEVRAATQAANRRVPRERRSYGSTAFADEGSPVAGAVTGVAALYRDAGGRTIVLLTAPEGADFSRAARRLAHSDLWRELQGRAVLWDAGSVTAFGPTARSDHALGEQMVELFRRHDRLLALIAFALAVLLLFAGNAVNRRSTRSV
;
A
#
# COMPACT_ATOMS: atom_id res chain seq x y z
N MET A 1 61.41 -65.80 9.99
CA MET A 1 60.35 -66.52 10.72
C MET A 1 60.70 -66.41 12.21
N ALA A 2 59.80 -65.83 13.02
CA ALA A 2 59.96 -65.53 14.45
C ALA A 2 60.93 -64.39 14.90
N ALA A 3 60.39 -63.59 15.83
CA ALA A 3 60.99 -62.98 17.02
C ALA A 3 62.06 -61.86 16.94
N ALA A 4 61.70 -60.70 17.54
CA ALA A 4 62.41 -59.89 18.55
C ALA A 4 61.69 -58.52 18.64
N MET A 5 60.99 -58.04 19.69
CA MET A 5 61.09 -58.08 21.16
C MET A 5 62.21 -57.21 21.77
N ALA A 6 61.85 -55.99 22.24
CA ALA A 6 62.38 -55.24 23.40
C ALA A 6 61.51 -53.96 23.56
N VAL A 7 60.69 -53.74 24.61
CA VAL A 7 61.00 -53.38 26.02
C VAL A 7 61.85 -52.10 26.08
N ALA A 8 61.60 -51.04 26.85
CA ALA A 8 60.55 -50.46 27.69
C ALA A 8 61.17 -49.15 28.23
N MET A 9 60.43 -48.08 28.53
CA MET A 9 60.70 -47.27 29.73
C MET A 9 59.69 -46.15 29.97
N THR A 10 59.27 -46.12 31.23
CA THR A 10 58.39 -45.21 31.94
C THR A 10 59.07 -43.86 32.20
N CYS A 11 58.34 -42.76 32.07
CA CYS A 11 58.60 -41.53 32.84
C CYS A 11 57.26 -40.93 33.30
N MET A 12 57.03 -40.96 34.61
CA MET A 12 56.10 -40.08 35.32
C MET A 12 56.63 -38.65 35.28
N VAL A 13 55.79 -37.66 34.98
CA VAL A 13 55.70 -36.37 35.71
C VAL A 13 54.28 -35.80 35.49
N ASN A 14 53.58 -35.50 36.59
CA ASN A 14 52.42 -34.60 36.65
C ASN A 14 52.92 -33.32 37.33
N PRO A 15 52.51 -32.10 36.94
CA PRO A 15 51.56 -31.41 37.84
C PRO A 15 50.61 -30.37 37.18
N SER A 16 49.42 -30.28 37.77
CA SER A 16 48.74 -29.08 38.27
C SER A 16 48.49 -27.86 37.35
N ALA A 17 47.19 -27.63 37.13
CA ALA A 17 46.48 -26.34 37.23
C ALA A 17 47.08 -25.08 36.60
N ALA A 18 46.54 -24.71 35.44
CA ALA A 18 46.27 -23.31 35.10
C ALA A 18 44.93 -23.25 34.37
N ALA A 19 43.93 -22.66 35.03
CA ALA A 19 42.66 -22.30 34.44
C ALA A 19 42.90 -21.28 33.32
N ILE A 20 42.54 -21.64 32.09
CA ILE A 20 42.50 -20.73 30.95
C ILE A 20 41.04 -20.25 30.87
N PRO A 21 40.80 -18.92 30.96
CA PRO A 21 39.45 -18.37 31.07
C PRO A 21 38.67 -18.54 29.77
N ASP A 22 37.38 -18.78 29.93
CA ASP A 22 36.35 -18.76 28.88
C ASP A 22 36.47 -17.49 28.04
N ALA A 23 37.03 -17.65 26.85
CA ALA A 23 36.91 -16.64 25.79
C ALA A 23 35.52 -16.78 25.19
N GLU A 24 34.54 -16.19 25.87
CA GLU A 24 33.29 -15.76 25.25
C GLU A 24 33.65 -14.92 24.02
N ALA A 25 33.56 -15.54 22.86
CA ALA A 25 33.54 -14.83 21.60
C ALA A 25 32.28 -13.96 21.60
N SER A 26 32.45 -12.73 22.11
CA SER A 26 31.54 -11.61 21.95
C SER A 26 31.35 -11.36 20.44
N ALA A 27 30.43 -12.11 19.85
CA ALA A 27 29.73 -11.65 18.66
C ALA A 27 29.02 -10.37 19.09
N THR A 28 29.62 -9.23 18.76
CA THR A 28 28.97 -7.94 18.82
C THR A 28 27.82 -7.96 17.81
N SER A 29 26.70 -8.53 18.23
CA SER A 29 25.39 -8.23 17.67
C SER A 29 25.25 -6.73 17.75
N THR A 30 25.51 -6.06 16.63
CA THR A 30 25.28 -4.64 16.47
C THR A 30 23.76 -4.50 16.48
N THR A 31 23.19 -4.38 17.67
CA THR A 31 21.77 -4.10 17.87
C THR A 31 21.52 -2.77 17.16
N ALA A 32 20.84 -2.83 16.01
CA ALA A 32 20.46 -1.64 15.29
C ALA A 32 19.70 -0.73 16.28
N PRO A 33 19.99 0.59 16.32
CA PRO A 33 19.29 1.49 17.22
C PRO A 33 17.79 1.40 16.95
N ALA A 34 17.00 1.24 18.01
CA ALA A 34 15.55 1.22 17.90
C ALA A 34 15.09 2.49 17.16
N PRO A 35 14.23 2.38 16.13
CA PRO A 35 13.78 3.53 15.38
C PRO A 35 13.15 4.54 16.34
N GLY A 36 13.49 5.83 16.18
CA GLY A 36 12.96 6.91 17.02
C GLY A 36 11.43 6.88 17.02
N ARG A 37 10.82 6.57 18.16
CA ARG A 37 9.37 6.40 18.30
C ARG A 37 8.73 7.75 18.56
N ILE A 38 8.01 8.24 17.57
CA ILE A 38 7.20 9.45 17.68
C ILE A 38 5.74 9.03 17.54
N ALA A 39 4.87 9.60 18.37
CA ALA A 39 3.44 9.39 18.24
C ALA A 39 2.98 9.83 16.84
N ARG A 40 2.17 8.99 16.19
CA ARG A 40 1.68 9.24 14.83
C ARG A 40 0.18 9.44 14.87
N SER A 41 -0.28 10.48 14.19
CA SER A 41 -1.70 10.70 13.95
C SER A 41 -2.07 10.10 12.60
N GLU A 42 -2.94 9.09 12.62
CA GLU A 42 -3.42 8.39 11.44
C GLU A 42 -4.91 8.64 11.27
N GLU A 43 -5.35 8.83 10.03
CA GLU A 43 -6.74 9.09 9.67
C GLU A 43 -7.25 8.01 8.71
N ARG A 44 -8.45 7.49 8.99
CA ARG A 44 -9.12 6.47 8.17
C ARG A 44 -10.56 6.91 7.92
N THR A 45 -11.07 6.69 6.70
CA THR A 45 -12.50 6.90 6.44
C THR A 45 -13.32 5.80 7.11
N LEU A 46 -14.55 6.11 7.55
CA LEU A 46 -15.40 5.10 8.18
C LEU A 46 -15.72 3.95 7.23
N ALA A 47 -15.88 4.23 5.93
CA ALA A 47 -16.07 3.21 4.91
C ALA A 47 -14.91 2.18 4.87
N SER A 48 -13.66 2.61 5.11
CA SER A 48 -12.50 1.74 5.10
C SER A 48 -12.37 0.83 6.33
N LEU A 49 -13.08 1.14 7.42
CA LEU A 49 -13.09 0.37 8.67
C LEU A 49 -14.23 -0.67 8.69
N THR A 50 -15.15 -0.60 7.73
CA THR A 50 -16.31 -1.50 7.63
C THR A 50 -16.15 -2.47 6.47
N ALA A 51 -16.48 -3.74 6.66
CA ALA A 51 -16.37 -4.77 5.62
C ALA A 51 -17.18 -4.45 4.36
N ASP A 52 -18.37 -3.86 4.52
CA ASP A 52 -19.32 -3.68 3.43
C ASP A 52 -19.03 -2.46 2.54
N SER A 53 -18.04 -1.62 2.90
CA SER A 53 -17.63 -0.42 2.14
C SER A 53 -18.80 0.46 1.66
N GLN A 54 -19.91 0.47 2.39
CA GLN A 54 -21.12 1.20 1.99
C GLN A 54 -20.82 2.71 1.94
N PRO A 55 -21.24 3.43 0.89
CA PRO A 55 -20.93 4.85 0.76
C PRO A 55 -21.69 5.70 1.80
N ALA A 56 -22.86 5.25 2.25
CA ALA A 56 -23.66 5.93 3.24
C ALA A 56 -24.39 4.95 4.15
N TYR A 57 -24.60 5.35 5.41
CA TYR A 57 -25.33 4.58 6.41
C TYR A 57 -26.51 5.39 6.94
N ARG A 58 -27.69 4.79 7.04
CA ARG A 58 -28.91 5.47 7.52
C ARG A 58 -29.12 5.21 9.00
N LEU A 59 -29.19 6.28 9.78
CA LEU A 59 -29.61 6.27 11.18
C LEU A 59 -31.03 6.82 11.28
N ASP A 60 -31.96 6.06 11.83
CA ASP A 60 -33.35 6.47 12.05
C ASP A 60 -33.98 5.72 13.24
N ARG A 61 -35.30 5.79 13.40
CA ARG A 61 -36.00 5.13 14.53
C ARG A 61 -35.84 3.61 14.53
N ASN A 62 -35.63 2.99 13.37
CA ASN A 62 -35.46 1.55 13.20
C ASN A 62 -33.99 1.16 13.30
N THR A 63 -33.10 1.97 12.73
CA THR A 63 -31.65 1.78 12.77
C THR A 63 -31.01 2.85 13.64
N ARG A 64 -31.03 2.66 14.95
CA ARG A 64 -30.59 3.69 15.92
C ARG A 64 -29.09 3.71 16.18
N GLU A 65 -28.34 2.75 15.66
CA GLU A 65 -26.93 2.59 15.99
C GLU A 65 -26.11 2.19 14.74
N LEU A 66 -24.92 2.76 14.65
CA LEU A 66 -23.85 2.39 13.74
C LEU A 66 -22.64 1.98 14.58
N ARG A 67 -22.21 0.72 14.45
CA ARG A 67 -21.05 0.16 15.13
C ARG A 67 -19.92 -0.03 14.14
N ILE A 68 -18.77 0.57 14.44
CA ILE A 68 -17.59 0.54 13.57
C ILE A 68 -16.46 -0.09 14.37
N PRO A 69 -16.15 -1.38 14.13
CA PRO A 69 -14.98 -1.99 14.72
C PRO A 69 -13.71 -1.39 14.12
N PHE A 70 -12.69 -1.20 14.95
CA PHE A 70 -11.35 -0.84 14.49
C PHE A 70 -10.31 -1.41 15.45
N THR A 71 -9.07 -1.44 15.00
CA THR A 71 -7.98 -2.09 15.74
C THR A 71 -6.76 -1.18 15.84
N LEU A 72 -6.17 -1.12 17.02
CA LEU A 72 -4.88 -0.51 17.27
C LEU A 72 -3.83 -1.63 17.33
N ALA A 73 -2.63 -1.38 16.78
CA ALA A 73 -1.56 -2.35 16.82
C ALA A 73 -1.27 -2.82 18.27
N PRO A 74 -1.13 -4.13 18.52
CA PRO A 74 -0.74 -4.63 19.84
C PRO A 74 0.53 -3.95 20.36
N GLY A 75 0.54 -3.57 21.64
CA GLY A 75 1.67 -2.87 22.26
C GLY A 75 1.76 -1.36 21.96
N SER A 76 0.85 -0.80 21.15
CA SER A 76 0.77 0.65 20.96
C SER A 76 0.14 1.36 22.17
N VAL A 77 0.51 2.63 22.36
CA VAL A 77 -0.04 3.48 23.42
C VAL A 77 -0.94 4.54 22.78
N PRO A 78 -2.27 4.48 22.97
CA PRO A 78 -3.17 5.51 22.45
C PRO A 78 -3.01 6.84 23.20
N GLU A 79 -3.06 7.95 22.47
CA GLU A 79 -2.96 9.30 23.04
C GLU A 79 -4.26 10.08 22.85
N SER A 80 -4.81 10.09 21.62
CA SER A 80 -6.04 10.81 21.30
C SER A 80 -6.85 10.15 20.19
N VAL A 81 -8.14 10.47 20.17
CA VAL A 81 -9.07 10.03 19.12
C VAL A 81 -10.05 11.15 18.79
N GLU A 82 -10.27 11.36 17.49
CA GLU A 82 -11.22 12.33 16.98
C GLU A 82 -12.06 11.69 15.87
N LEU A 83 -13.37 11.92 15.92
CA LEU A 83 -14.30 11.57 14.86
C LEU A 83 -14.71 12.84 14.13
N VAL A 84 -14.45 12.89 12.82
CA VAL A 84 -15.03 13.87 11.90
C VAL A 84 -16.22 13.21 11.21
N LEU A 85 -17.43 13.60 11.58
CA LEU A 85 -18.68 13.02 11.07
C LEU A 85 -19.30 13.94 10.03
N SER A 86 -19.50 13.43 8.82
CA SER A 86 -20.26 14.10 7.75
C SER A 86 -21.62 13.43 7.58
N ALA A 87 -22.69 14.20 7.63
CA ALA A 87 -24.04 13.67 7.49
C ALA A 87 -24.97 14.60 6.71
N ARG A 88 -25.99 14.01 6.09
CA ARG A 88 -27.07 14.71 5.38
C ARG A 88 -28.43 14.33 5.97
N PRO A 89 -29.39 15.26 6.01
CA PRO A 89 -30.73 14.97 6.51
C PRO A 89 -31.39 13.88 5.67
N ALA A 90 -32.11 12.97 6.32
CA ALA A 90 -32.98 12.01 5.64
C ALA A 90 -34.23 12.68 5.06
N SER A 91 -34.74 13.73 5.72
CA SER A 91 -35.90 14.54 5.31
C SER A 91 -35.84 15.96 5.91
N ALA A 92 -36.81 16.83 5.59
CA ALA A 92 -36.94 18.14 6.22
C ALA A 92 -37.26 18.10 7.73
N ARG A 93 -37.68 16.93 8.26
CA ARG A 93 -37.90 16.69 9.69
C ARG A 93 -36.72 15.96 10.35
N SER A 94 -35.57 15.93 9.68
CA SER A 94 -34.33 15.47 10.29
C SER A 94 -33.92 16.39 11.43
N GLY A 95 -33.52 15.80 12.54
CA GLY A 95 -33.25 16.48 13.81
C GLY A 95 -32.81 15.42 14.82
N GLY A 96 -33.19 15.58 16.09
CA GLY A 96 -32.83 14.63 17.14
C GLY A 96 -31.38 14.77 17.61
N ARG A 97 -30.93 13.84 18.45
CA ARG A 97 -29.60 13.89 19.06
C ARG A 97 -28.72 12.77 18.49
N LEU A 98 -27.57 13.16 17.95
CA LEU A 98 -26.51 12.23 17.56
C LEU A 98 -25.51 12.14 18.70
N GLU A 99 -25.11 10.92 19.02
CA GLU A 99 -24.21 10.58 20.10
C GLU A 99 -23.04 9.78 19.54
N ALA A 100 -21.82 10.17 19.87
CA ALA A 100 -20.61 9.43 19.52
C ALA A 100 -19.86 9.03 20.80
N LEU A 101 -19.44 7.76 20.85
CA LEU A 101 -18.71 7.20 21.97
C LEU A 101 -17.83 6.03 21.53
N LEU A 102 -16.76 5.77 22.29
CA LEU A 102 -16.06 4.50 22.25
C LEU A 102 -16.72 3.55 23.26
N ALA A 103 -16.77 2.26 22.95
CA ALA A 103 -17.38 1.29 23.87
C ALA A 103 -16.74 1.37 25.27
N GLY A 104 -17.55 1.69 26.28
CA GLY A 104 -17.09 1.90 27.67
C GLY A 104 -16.67 3.34 28.02
N SER A 105 -16.73 4.29 27.08
CA SER A 105 -16.40 5.69 27.30
C SER A 105 -17.62 6.56 27.59
N ARG A 106 -17.36 7.81 28.01
CA ARG A 106 -18.39 8.86 28.06
C ARG A 106 -18.87 9.20 26.65
N THR A 107 -20.13 9.63 26.56
CA THR A 107 -20.80 9.99 25.31
C THR A 107 -20.64 11.49 25.03
N ILE A 108 -20.41 11.84 23.77
CA ILE A 108 -20.44 13.22 23.29
C ILE A 108 -21.64 13.37 22.36
N SER A 109 -22.50 14.34 22.67
CA SER A 109 -23.75 14.54 21.94
C SER A 109 -23.75 15.82 21.11
N LEU A 110 -24.38 15.76 19.95
CA LEU A 110 -24.66 16.87 19.06
C LEU A 110 -26.16 16.86 18.70
N THR A 111 -26.79 18.03 18.69
CA THR A 111 -28.17 18.21 18.20
C THR A 111 -28.14 19.05 16.93
N PRO A 112 -27.94 18.44 15.75
CA PRO A 112 -27.84 19.17 14.49
C PRO A 112 -29.19 19.73 14.03
N ARG A 113 -29.17 20.85 13.31
CA ARG A 113 -30.32 21.35 12.53
C ARG A 113 -30.51 20.47 11.30
N ALA A 114 -31.68 20.51 10.66
CA ALA A 114 -32.07 19.69 9.50
C ALA A 114 -31.31 20.00 8.17
N ASP A 115 -30.02 20.32 8.26
CA ASP A 115 -29.14 20.67 7.15
C ASP A 115 -27.96 19.71 7.07
N SER A 116 -27.26 19.67 5.93
CA SER A 116 -26.02 18.90 5.81
C SER A 116 -24.94 19.52 6.70
N PHE A 117 -24.14 18.69 7.38
CA PHE A 117 -23.11 19.19 8.28
C PHE A 117 -21.87 18.30 8.30
N GLU A 118 -20.77 18.90 8.76
CA GLU A 118 -19.56 18.22 9.24
C GLU A 118 -19.36 18.60 10.70
N ALA A 119 -19.20 17.62 11.58
CA ALA A 119 -19.00 17.84 13.01
C ALA A 119 -17.77 17.07 13.50
N ARG A 120 -17.04 17.68 14.46
CA ARG A 120 -15.84 17.10 15.05
C ARG A 120 -16.11 16.73 16.50
N PHE A 121 -15.85 15.47 16.85
CA PHE A 121 -16.02 14.91 18.18
C PHE A 121 -14.64 14.49 18.72
N SER A 122 -14.15 15.18 19.75
CA SER A 122 -12.95 14.78 20.48
C SER A 122 -13.30 13.69 21.50
N LEU A 123 -13.21 12.43 21.10
CA LEU A 123 -13.63 11.29 21.94
C LEU A 123 -12.64 11.08 23.10
N TYR A 124 -13.10 10.45 24.17
CA TYR A 124 -12.28 10.17 25.35
C TYR A 124 -11.32 9.01 25.08
N SER A 125 -10.00 9.27 25.08
CA SER A 125 -8.97 8.27 24.80
C SER A 125 -8.72 7.28 25.94
N ASP A 126 -9.19 7.56 27.16
CA ASP A 126 -9.05 6.65 28.33
C ASP A 126 -9.65 5.26 28.10
N SER A 127 -10.60 5.16 27.16
CA SER A 127 -11.26 3.90 26.79
C SER A 127 -10.64 3.21 25.58
N LEU A 128 -9.69 3.86 24.88
CA LEU A 128 -8.92 3.21 23.82
C LEU A 128 -7.99 2.17 24.43
N ARG A 129 -7.88 1.05 23.75
CA ARG A 129 -6.96 -0.03 24.12
C ARG A 129 -6.16 -0.46 22.91
N ALA A 130 -4.96 -1.00 23.13
CA ALA A 130 -4.29 -1.77 22.10
C ALA A 130 -5.16 -2.99 21.73
N GLY A 131 -5.23 -3.34 20.44
CA GLY A 131 -6.13 -4.36 19.93
C GLY A 131 -7.50 -3.82 19.54
N ASP A 132 -8.55 -4.58 19.82
CA ASP A 132 -9.90 -4.32 19.30
C ASP A 132 -10.60 -3.18 20.06
N ASN A 133 -11.20 -2.28 19.28
CA ASN A 133 -11.98 -1.15 19.76
C ASN A 133 -13.27 -1.05 18.95
N MET A 134 -14.28 -0.37 19.52
CA MET A 134 -15.56 -0.17 18.85
C MET A 134 -15.99 1.29 18.98
N LEU A 135 -16.11 1.97 17.85
CA LEU A 135 -16.77 3.25 17.74
C LEU A 135 -18.26 3.02 17.59
N VAL A 136 -19.04 3.73 18.39
CA VAL A 136 -20.50 3.65 18.39
C VAL A 136 -21.06 5.04 18.11
N ILE A 137 -21.82 5.16 17.03
CA ILE A 137 -22.61 6.34 16.70
C ILE A 137 -24.07 5.99 16.92
N ARG A 138 -24.72 6.66 17.86
CA ARG A 138 -26.12 6.46 18.24
C ARG A 138 -26.97 7.63 17.81
N PHE A 139 -28.21 7.32 17.49
CA PHE A 139 -29.23 8.28 17.17
C PHE A 139 -30.40 8.15 18.14
N ASP A 140 -30.60 9.19 18.92
CA ASP A 140 -31.81 9.38 19.71
C ASP A 140 -32.79 10.21 18.88
N ALA A 141 -33.73 9.50 18.27
CA ALA A 141 -34.60 10.07 17.26
C ALA A 141 -35.56 11.12 17.82
N GLY A 142 -36.05 10.96 19.05
CA GLY A 142 -37.27 11.65 19.48
C GLY A 142 -38.36 11.53 18.40
N ASP A 143 -38.80 12.66 17.86
CA ASP A 143 -39.74 12.71 16.75
C ASP A 143 -39.13 12.83 15.34
N ALA A 144 -37.81 12.88 15.21
CA ALA A 144 -37.12 13.12 13.95
C ALA A 144 -37.06 11.89 13.01
N ASP A 145 -36.88 12.16 11.71
CA ASP A 145 -36.88 11.16 10.64
C ASP A 145 -35.51 10.49 10.41
N GLY A 146 -34.43 11.02 10.99
CA GLY A 146 -33.09 10.42 10.93
C GLY A 146 -32.07 11.14 10.04
N TRP A 147 -30.91 10.51 9.88
CA TRP A 147 -29.71 11.03 9.22
C TRP A 147 -29.11 9.99 8.27
N ARG A 148 -28.53 10.47 7.16
CA ARG A 148 -27.66 9.66 6.29
C ARG A 148 -26.21 10.07 6.54
N ILE A 149 -25.44 9.19 7.18
CA ILE A 149 -24.02 9.36 7.43
C ILE A 149 -23.26 9.07 6.14
N ASP A 150 -22.44 10.00 5.68
CA ASP A 150 -21.55 9.80 4.53
C ASP A 150 -20.28 9.10 5.03
N MET A 151 -20.16 7.80 4.76
CA MET A 151 -19.09 6.95 5.29
C MET A 151 -17.74 7.24 4.63
N ARG A 152 -17.74 7.80 3.41
CA ARG A 152 -16.53 8.17 2.67
C ARG A 152 -16.00 9.54 3.08
N ALA A 153 -16.90 10.47 3.43
CA ALA A 153 -16.54 11.79 3.93
C ALA A 153 -16.21 11.77 5.44
N SER A 154 -16.83 10.88 6.22
CA SER A 154 -16.57 10.74 7.65
C SER A 154 -15.25 10.02 7.92
N ARG A 155 -14.48 10.49 8.91
CA ARG A 155 -13.14 9.99 9.25
C ARG A 155 -12.97 9.78 10.76
N LEU A 156 -12.22 8.74 11.10
CA LEU A 156 -11.70 8.51 12.44
C LEU A 156 -10.20 8.78 12.42
N ARG A 157 -9.77 9.70 13.27
CA ARG A 157 -8.35 10.03 13.50
C ARG A 157 -7.92 9.49 14.84
N VAL A 158 -6.86 8.71 14.88
CA VAL A 158 -6.28 8.17 16.11
C VAL A 158 -4.82 8.57 16.15
N THR A 159 -4.39 9.12 17.29
CA THR A 159 -2.98 9.37 17.59
C THR A 159 -2.51 8.34 18.59
N ALA A 160 -1.43 7.63 18.25
CA ALA A 160 -0.87 6.62 19.12
C ALA A 160 0.64 6.51 18.91
N LEU A 161 1.35 6.16 19.98
CA LEU A 161 2.74 5.74 19.95
C LEU A 161 2.81 4.29 19.46
N PRO A 162 3.56 3.99 18.38
CA PRO A 162 3.72 2.62 17.89
C PRO A 162 4.37 1.68 18.93
N SER A 163 4.20 0.37 18.73
CA SER A 163 4.77 -0.64 19.64
C SER A 163 6.29 -0.51 19.78
N ALA A 164 6.81 -0.92 20.95
CA ALA A 164 8.24 -1.08 21.21
C ALA A 164 8.88 -2.31 20.53
N GLY A 165 8.14 -2.98 19.66
CA GLY A 165 8.51 -4.21 18.99
C GLY A 165 7.52 -5.33 19.29
N HIS A 166 7.87 -6.54 18.86
CA HIS A 166 7.01 -7.72 18.97
C HIS A 166 7.78 -8.89 19.56
N GLU A 167 7.12 -9.72 20.36
CA GLU A 167 7.71 -10.91 20.97
C GLU A 167 7.49 -12.16 20.11
N THR A 168 6.41 -12.18 19.32
CA THR A 168 6.02 -13.32 18.50
C THR A 168 5.65 -12.90 17.08
N LEU A 169 5.79 -13.83 16.13
CA LEU A 169 5.37 -13.66 14.74
C LEU A 169 3.86 -13.40 14.65
N GLU A 170 3.04 -14.04 15.49
CA GLU A 170 1.60 -13.77 15.57
C GLU A 170 1.31 -12.32 15.97
N THR A 171 2.00 -11.80 16.99
CA THR A 171 1.77 -10.44 17.47
C THR A 171 2.22 -9.41 16.44
N LEU A 172 3.31 -9.68 15.71
CA LEU A 172 3.76 -8.87 14.59
C LEU A 172 2.76 -8.89 13.42
N GLU A 173 2.20 -10.05 13.07
CA GLU A 173 1.18 -10.15 12.01
C GLU A 173 -0.10 -9.39 12.38
N ARG A 174 -0.57 -9.52 13.63
CA ARG A 174 -1.70 -8.72 14.13
C ARG A 174 -1.40 -7.22 14.13
N ALA A 175 -0.16 -6.83 14.44
CA ALA A 175 0.25 -5.43 14.37
C ALA A 175 0.25 -4.90 12.92
N MET A 176 0.75 -5.67 11.95
CA MET A 176 0.72 -5.31 10.53
C MET A 176 -0.73 -5.13 10.01
N ALA A 177 -1.63 -6.02 10.44
CA ALA A 177 -3.04 -6.01 10.04
C ALA A 177 -3.87 -4.91 10.74
N ALA A 178 -3.35 -4.26 11.79
CA ALA A 178 -4.11 -3.28 12.54
C ALA A 178 -4.45 -2.03 11.70
N HIS A 179 -5.59 -1.39 12.01
CA HIS A 179 -6.04 -0.20 11.29
C HIS A 179 -5.17 1.03 11.60
N PHE A 180 -4.81 1.19 12.87
CA PHE A 180 -4.04 2.32 13.40
C PHE A 180 -2.76 1.86 14.10
N ALA A 181 -1.75 2.73 14.11
CA ALA A 181 -0.45 2.52 14.74
C ALA A 181 0.34 1.30 14.22
N ALA A 182 -0.10 0.74 13.10
CA ALA A 182 0.53 -0.39 12.48
C ALA A 182 1.86 0.00 11.81
N PRO A 183 2.83 -0.92 11.74
CA PRO A 183 4.05 -0.68 10.99
C PRO A 183 3.75 -0.61 9.49
N ARG A 184 4.20 0.45 8.81
CA ARG A 184 3.93 0.68 7.37
C ARG A 184 5.18 0.73 6.51
N ARG A 185 6.29 1.21 7.08
CA ARG A 185 7.55 1.40 6.37
C ARG A 185 8.39 0.13 6.49
N VAL A 186 8.68 -0.51 5.36
CA VAL A 186 9.36 -1.81 5.36
C VAL A 186 10.61 -1.75 4.51
N PHE A 187 11.71 -2.27 5.06
CA PHE A 187 12.93 -2.53 4.30
C PHE A 187 13.02 -4.02 3.99
N ILE A 188 13.26 -4.35 2.72
CA ILE A 188 13.45 -5.73 2.27
C ILE A 188 14.89 -5.88 1.84
N GLN A 189 15.56 -6.89 2.37
CA GLN A 189 16.90 -7.31 1.94
C GLN A 189 16.86 -8.78 1.59
N ALA A 190 17.16 -9.13 0.35
CA ALA A 190 17.39 -10.50 -0.06
C ALA A 190 18.84 -10.65 -0.52
N ASN A 191 19.58 -11.54 0.15
CA ASN A 191 20.93 -11.91 -0.28
C ASN A 191 20.82 -12.87 -1.46
N GLY A 192 21.60 -12.60 -2.51
CA GLY A 192 21.60 -13.36 -3.75
C GLY A 192 21.89 -12.46 -4.94
N SER A 193 21.76 -13.00 -6.14
CA SER A 193 21.87 -12.23 -7.38
C SER A 193 20.86 -12.71 -8.41
N GLY A 194 20.54 -11.83 -9.36
CA GLY A 194 19.68 -12.14 -10.49
C GLY A 194 18.26 -12.56 -10.12
N ARG A 195 17.77 -13.62 -10.78
CA ARG A 195 16.38 -14.05 -10.75
C ARG A 195 15.88 -14.46 -9.36
N GLU A 196 16.69 -15.22 -8.62
CA GLU A 196 16.26 -15.78 -7.34
C GLU A 196 16.07 -14.67 -6.30
N GLN A 197 16.95 -13.67 -6.31
CA GLN A 197 16.79 -12.47 -5.48
C GLN A 197 15.48 -11.73 -5.80
N LEU A 198 15.18 -11.52 -7.09
CA LEU A 198 13.94 -10.87 -7.53
C LEU A 198 12.70 -11.65 -7.09
N ALA A 199 12.71 -12.98 -7.25
CA ALA A 199 11.62 -13.84 -6.82
C ALA A 199 11.40 -13.75 -5.30
N VAL A 200 12.48 -13.80 -4.50
CA VAL A 200 12.42 -13.70 -3.04
C VAL A 200 11.84 -12.34 -2.61
N GLU A 201 12.34 -11.23 -3.14
CA GLU A 201 11.84 -9.90 -2.80
C GLU A 201 10.38 -9.70 -3.23
N ALA A 202 10.01 -10.19 -4.42
CA ALA A 202 8.66 -10.16 -4.92
C ALA A 202 7.69 -10.93 -4.01
N LEU A 203 8.08 -12.11 -3.56
CA LEU A 203 7.27 -12.91 -2.63
C LEU A 203 7.16 -12.27 -1.25
N ILE A 204 8.25 -11.67 -0.75
CA ILE A 204 8.23 -10.90 0.51
C ILE A 204 7.26 -9.72 0.39
N ALA A 205 7.37 -8.92 -0.68
CA ALA A 205 6.51 -7.75 -0.88
C ALA A 205 5.02 -8.14 -0.93
N GLN A 206 4.68 -9.20 -1.66
CA GLN A 206 3.31 -9.72 -1.73
C GLN A 206 2.83 -10.26 -0.37
N GLY A 207 3.67 -11.03 0.34
CA GLY A 207 3.36 -11.54 1.67
C GLY A 207 3.15 -10.45 2.70
N LEU A 208 3.92 -9.35 2.63
CA LEU A 208 3.73 -8.17 3.47
C LEU A 208 2.41 -7.48 3.13
N ALA A 209 2.14 -7.28 1.84
CA ALA A 209 0.92 -6.63 1.37
C ALA A 209 -0.32 -7.35 1.92
N LEU A 210 -0.39 -8.67 1.75
CA LEU A 210 -1.47 -9.51 2.26
C LEU A 210 -1.60 -9.41 3.78
N ARG A 211 -0.52 -9.44 4.56
CA ARG A 211 -0.59 -9.28 6.03
C ARG A 211 -1.06 -7.91 6.48
N MET A 212 -0.67 -6.88 5.73
CA MET A 212 -0.96 -5.49 6.07
C MET A 212 -2.34 -5.03 5.58
N GLY A 213 -3.01 -5.82 4.74
CA GLY A 213 -4.24 -5.44 4.04
C GLY A 213 -4.07 -4.25 3.07
N GLN A 214 -2.83 -3.80 2.84
CA GLN A 214 -2.49 -2.67 1.99
C GLN A 214 -1.04 -2.78 1.50
N ALA A 215 -0.70 -2.10 0.40
CA ALA A 215 0.67 -2.14 -0.11
C ALA A 215 1.64 -1.56 0.94
N PRO A 216 2.79 -2.21 1.19
CA PRO A 216 3.80 -1.69 2.11
C PRO A 216 4.50 -0.45 1.54
N VAL A 217 4.87 0.49 2.41
CA VAL A 217 5.74 1.61 2.03
C VAL A 217 7.18 1.11 2.05
N LEU A 218 7.65 0.66 0.90
CA LEU A 218 9.00 0.14 0.77
C LEU A 218 10.04 1.27 0.81
N VAL A 219 11.04 1.13 1.69
CA VAL A 219 12.13 2.09 1.86
C VAL A 219 13.47 1.50 1.46
N GLU A 220 14.41 2.36 1.04
CA GLU A 220 15.73 1.93 0.55
C GLU A 220 16.73 1.64 1.67
N ARG A 221 16.49 2.16 2.87
CA ARG A 221 17.43 2.10 3.99
C ARG A 221 16.77 1.51 5.23
N PRO A 222 17.45 0.62 5.97
CA PRO A 222 16.87 -0.07 7.14
C PRO A 222 16.51 0.88 8.29
N GLU A 223 17.28 1.95 8.51
CA GLU A 223 17.02 2.95 9.56
C GLU A 223 15.73 3.76 9.31
N ALA A 224 15.26 3.77 8.07
CA ALA A 224 14.02 4.39 7.67
C ALA A 224 12.82 3.44 7.78
N ALA A 225 13.02 2.20 8.22
CA ALA A 225 11.98 1.18 8.30
C ALA A 225 11.49 0.97 9.73
N GLU A 226 10.22 0.57 9.84
CA GLU A 226 9.59 0.12 11.08
C GLU A 226 9.65 -1.42 11.19
N ILE A 227 9.73 -2.10 10.04
CA ILE A 227 9.99 -3.54 9.93
C ILE A 227 11.12 -3.75 8.94
N VAL A 228 12.01 -4.69 9.26
CA VAL A 228 13.04 -5.18 8.36
C VAL A 228 12.76 -6.64 8.03
N VAL A 229 12.75 -7.00 6.74
CA VAL A 229 12.69 -8.40 6.30
C VAL A 229 13.99 -8.76 5.62
N ARG A 230 14.74 -9.71 6.20
CA ARG A 230 16.01 -10.21 5.68
C ARG A 230 15.86 -11.64 5.22
N ALA A 231 16.17 -11.90 3.97
CA ALA A 231 16.25 -13.23 3.39
C ALA A 231 17.70 -13.57 3.06
N ALA A 232 18.24 -14.61 3.67
CA ALA A 232 19.64 -14.98 3.50
C ALA A 232 19.86 -16.48 3.67
N THR A 233 20.90 -17.00 3.01
CA THR A 233 21.38 -18.36 3.25
C THR A 233 21.99 -18.47 4.64
N ASP A 234 21.61 -19.51 5.38
CA ASP A 234 22.14 -19.86 6.69
C ASP A 234 22.47 -21.36 6.69
N PRO A 235 23.76 -21.74 6.62
CA PRO A 235 24.17 -23.14 6.60
C PRO A 235 23.70 -23.94 7.82
N LEU A 236 23.42 -23.27 8.93
CA LEU A 236 22.92 -23.89 10.16
C LEU A 236 21.40 -24.11 10.15
N SER A 237 20.71 -23.61 9.12
CA SER A 237 19.27 -23.75 8.92
C SER A 237 18.99 -24.77 7.80
N PRO A 238 18.99 -26.08 8.09
CA PRO A 238 18.87 -27.13 7.06
C PRO A 238 17.55 -27.07 6.29
N ASN A 239 16.52 -26.44 6.87
CA ASN A 239 15.20 -26.29 6.28
C ASN A 239 14.84 -24.80 6.14
N ALA A 240 13.89 -24.53 5.25
CA ALA A 240 13.27 -23.22 5.11
C ALA A 240 12.65 -22.81 6.45
N SER A 241 13.00 -21.64 6.97
CA SER A 241 12.40 -21.13 8.21
C SER A 241 12.21 -19.62 8.19
N ILE A 242 11.21 -19.20 8.95
CA ILE A 242 10.87 -17.80 9.19
C ILE A 242 11.06 -17.60 10.68
N ALA A 243 11.81 -16.59 11.10
CA ALA A 243 12.02 -16.30 12.50
C ALA A 243 11.99 -14.80 12.76
N LEU A 244 11.57 -14.43 13.96
CA LEU A 244 11.76 -13.10 14.50
C LEU A 244 13.20 -13.05 15.05
N ALA A 245 14.09 -12.33 14.37
CA ALA A 245 15.50 -12.22 14.76
C ALA A 245 15.69 -11.19 15.88
N ASP A 246 14.88 -10.14 15.84
CA ASP A 246 14.74 -9.11 16.87
C ASP A 246 13.28 -8.59 16.80
N PRO A 247 12.84 -7.71 17.72
CA PRO A 247 11.44 -7.28 17.78
C PRO A 247 10.88 -6.59 16.52
N TYR A 248 11.71 -6.27 15.53
CA TYR A 248 11.32 -5.60 14.27
C TYR A 248 11.84 -6.32 13.01
N THR A 249 12.70 -7.32 13.14
CA THR A 249 13.34 -8.01 12.02
C THR A 249 12.79 -9.42 11.83
N ILE A 250 12.17 -9.64 10.68
CA ILE A 250 11.81 -10.98 10.19
C ILE A 250 12.99 -11.52 9.38
N ARG A 251 13.47 -12.71 9.75
CA ARG A 251 14.51 -13.44 9.02
C ARG A 251 13.90 -14.63 8.29
N LEU A 252 14.13 -14.70 6.98
CA LEU A 252 13.86 -15.84 6.12
C LEU A 252 15.18 -16.55 5.84
N ALA A 253 15.30 -17.81 6.23
CA ALA A 253 16.56 -18.53 6.19
C ALA A 253 16.41 -19.94 5.61
N GLY A 254 17.48 -20.42 5.00
CA GLY A 254 17.63 -21.78 4.48
C GLY A 254 19.08 -22.06 4.11
N ALA A 255 19.46 -23.34 4.01
CA ALA A 255 20.85 -23.73 3.74
C ALA A 255 21.39 -23.19 2.40
N GLU A 256 20.50 -23.01 1.42
CA GLU A 256 20.81 -22.60 0.05
C GLU A 256 19.70 -21.69 -0.52
N THR A 257 19.96 -21.03 -1.65
CA THR A 257 19.07 -19.99 -2.21
C THR A 257 17.68 -20.52 -2.58
N THR A 258 17.60 -21.76 -3.07
CA THR A 258 16.33 -22.47 -3.34
C THR A 258 15.49 -22.65 -2.07
N THR A 259 16.15 -22.92 -0.95
CA THR A 259 15.52 -23.07 0.37
C THR A 259 15.08 -21.71 0.93
N VAL A 260 15.85 -20.65 0.68
CA VAL A 260 15.43 -19.26 1.00
C VAL A 260 14.19 -18.87 0.18
N ALA A 261 14.14 -19.23 -1.10
CA ALA A 261 12.95 -19.03 -1.93
C ALA A 261 11.74 -19.83 -1.41
N ALA A 262 11.95 -21.05 -0.89
CA ALA A 262 10.89 -21.79 -0.21
C ALA A 262 10.43 -21.08 1.07
N ALA A 263 11.32 -20.51 1.88
CA ALA A 263 10.96 -19.70 3.05
C ALA A 263 10.15 -18.45 2.65
N ALA A 264 10.52 -17.78 1.55
CA ALA A 264 9.77 -16.65 1.00
C ALA A 264 8.37 -17.06 0.49
N ARG A 265 8.23 -18.25 -0.11
CA ARG A 265 6.91 -18.79 -0.49
C ARG A 265 6.06 -19.11 0.74
N LEU A 266 6.64 -19.72 1.78
CA LEU A 266 5.95 -19.96 3.05
C LEU A 266 5.47 -18.64 3.67
N PHE A 267 6.36 -17.63 3.68
CA PHE A 267 6.03 -16.27 4.10
C PHE A 267 4.87 -15.71 3.26
N ALA A 268 4.88 -15.82 1.94
CA ALA A 268 3.80 -15.30 1.11
C ALA A 268 2.47 -16.09 1.22
N ALA A 269 2.50 -17.34 1.69
CA ALA A 269 1.36 -18.26 1.60
C ALA A 269 0.63 -18.54 2.94
N ARG A 270 1.28 -18.33 4.09
CA ARG A 270 0.78 -18.80 5.40
C ARG A 270 0.73 -17.70 6.44
N SER A 271 -0.32 -17.72 7.25
CA SER A 271 -0.47 -16.86 8.43
C SER A 271 0.46 -17.34 9.56
N PHE A 272 0.83 -16.40 10.44
CA PHE A 272 1.56 -16.66 11.68
C PHE A 272 0.64 -16.90 12.89
N ALA A 273 -0.65 -17.14 12.68
CA ALA A 273 -1.58 -17.46 13.78
C ALA A 273 -1.06 -18.66 14.60
N GLY A 274 -0.98 -18.50 15.92
CA GLY A 274 -0.45 -19.50 16.85
C GLY A 274 1.07 -19.67 16.81
N THR A 275 1.79 -18.85 16.04
CA THR A 275 3.24 -18.98 15.87
C THR A 275 3.99 -18.07 16.85
N GLN A 276 4.96 -18.66 17.55
CA GLN A 276 5.84 -17.97 18.50
C GLN A 276 6.94 -17.19 17.74
N THR A 277 8.21 -17.40 18.06
CA THR A 277 9.34 -16.69 17.44
C THR A 277 9.80 -17.29 16.12
N ARG A 278 9.40 -18.52 15.79
CA ARG A 278 9.85 -19.26 14.60
C ARG A 278 8.72 -20.06 13.97
N MET A 279 8.71 -20.10 12.64
CA MET A 279 7.88 -20.95 11.80
C MET A 279 8.76 -21.82 10.90
N THR A 280 8.51 -23.11 10.94
CA THR A 280 9.14 -24.13 10.07
C THR A 280 8.12 -24.67 9.06
N PRO A 281 8.54 -25.49 8.08
CA PRO A 281 7.61 -26.08 7.12
C PRO A 281 6.58 -26.99 7.79
N ALA A 282 6.92 -27.61 8.93
CA ALA A 282 5.99 -28.42 9.70
C ALA A 282 4.87 -27.56 10.32
N ASP A 283 5.22 -26.44 10.92
CA ASP A 283 4.25 -25.46 11.47
C ASP A 283 3.37 -24.90 10.36
N ALA A 284 3.95 -24.69 9.17
CA ALA A 284 3.23 -24.16 8.01
C ALA A 284 2.16 -25.11 7.44
N LEU A 285 2.21 -26.41 7.74
CA LEU A 285 1.19 -27.37 7.30
C LEU A 285 -0.13 -27.17 8.04
N SER A 286 -0.09 -26.84 9.33
CA SER A 286 -1.26 -26.56 10.15
C SER A 286 -1.68 -25.09 10.12
N ALA A 287 -0.78 -24.18 9.72
CA ALA A 287 -1.06 -22.76 9.65
C ALA A 287 -2.16 -22.41 8.59
N PRO A 288 -3.08 -21.49 8.92
CA PRO A 288 -4.05 -20.97 7.96
C PRO A 288 -3.38 -20.39 6.72
N ARG A 289 -4.07 -20.47 5.57
CA ARG A 289 -3.60 -19.81 4.35
C ARG A 289 -3.72 -18.30 4.53
N LEU A 290 -2.69 -17.58 4.08
CA LEU A 290 -2.72 -16.13 3.98
C LEU A 290 -3.42 -15.75 2.68
N SER A 291 -4.73 -15.50 2.77
CA SER A 291 -5.54 -15.10 1.62
C SER A 291 -6.66 -14.15 2.03
N HIS A 292 -7.00 -13.22 1.13
CA HIS A 292 -8.18 -12.37 1.26
C HIS A 292 -9.28 -12.90 0.33
N ALA A 293 -10.54 -12.84 0.78
CA ALA A 293 -11.66 -13.11 -0.10
C ALA A 293 -11.71 -12.01 -1.17
N SER A 294 -11.55 -12.37 -2.43
CA SER A 294 -11.82 -11.44 -3.54
C SER A 294 -13.33 -11.21 -3.57
N SER A 295 -13.76 -9.99 -3.30
CA SER A 295 -15.17 -9.59 -3.25
C SER A 295 -15.79 -9.32 -4.63
N GLY A 296 -15.04 -9.57 -5.71
CA GLY A 296 -15.49 -9.34 -7.07
C GLY A 296 -16.27 -10.52 -7.65
N THR A 297 -17.40 -10.24 -8.30
CA THR A 297 -17.96 -11.17 -9.29
C THR A 297 -16.94 -11.24 -10.44
N PRO A 298 -16.48 -12.42 -10.88
CA PRO A 298 -15.46 -12.51 -11.91
C PRO A 298 -15.94 -11.78 -13.17
N SER A 299 -15.32 -10.65 -13.49
CA SER A 299 -15.55 -9.94 -14.73
C SER A 299 -15.20 -10.89 -15.88
N ARG A 300 -16.15 -11.11 -16.80
CA ARG A 300 -15.95 -11.95 -18.00
C ARG A 300 -15.05 -11.28 -19.05
N LEU A 301 -14.52 -10.09 -18.78
CA LEU A 301 -13.75 -9.29 -19.73
C LEU A 301 -12.26 -9.40 -19.45
N ASP A 302 -11.46 -9.77 -20.45
CA ASP A 302 -10.00 -9.66 -20.42
C ASP A 302 -9.61 -8.18 -20.60
N ASN A 303 -9.70 -7.38 -19.54
CA ASN A 303 -9.39 -5.95 -19.55
C ASN A 303 -8.67 -5.51 -18.26
N LEU A 304 -8.21 -4.25 -18.22
CA LEU A 304 -7.54 -3.69 -17.04
C LEU A 304 -8.42 -3.70 -15.78
N GLN A 305 -9.74 -3.66 -15.94
CA GLN A 305 -10.67 -3.71 -14.82
C GLN A 305 -10.65 -5.09 -14.16
N ALA A 306 -10.68 -6.18 -14.93
CA ALA A 306 -10.57 -7.53 -14.37
C ALA A 306 -9.23 -7.72 -13.64
N LEU A 307 -8.14 -7.16 -14.18
CA LEU A 307 -6.86 -7.13 -13.47
C LEU A 307 -6.95 -6.33 -12.16
N ALA A 308 -7.58 -5.16 -12.20
CA ALA A 308 -7.69 -4.25 -11.06
C ALA A 308 -8.64 -4.72 -9.95
N GLU A 309 -9.59 -5.61 -10.27
CA GLU A 309 -10.57 -6.17 -9.35
C GLU A 309 -10.20 -7.56 -8.82
N SER A 310 -9.51 -8.38 -9.63
CA SER A 310 -9.26 -9.79 -9.31
C SER A 310 -7.84 -10.29 -9.61
N GLY A 311 -6.99 -9.47 -10.22
CA GLY A 311 -5.64 -9.87 -10.66
C GLY A 311 -5.63 -10.88 -11.82
N ILE A 312 -6.78 -11.22 -12.41
CA ILE A 312 -6.88 -12.11 -13.57
C ILE A 312 -6.30 -11.40 -14.82
N PRO A 313 -5.60 -12.13 -15.72
CA PRO A 313 -5.38 -13.58 -15.72
C PRO A 313 -4.22 -14.07 -14.84
N PHE A 314 -3.35 -13.18 -14.37
CA PHE A 314 -2.09 -13.53 -13.70
C PHE A 314 -2.27 -14.20 -12.35
N ALA A 315 -3.36 -13.93 -11.65
CA ALA A 315 -3.68 -14.55 -10.36
C ALA A 315 -4.07 -16.04 -10.45
N ARG A 316 -4.40 -16.55 -11.65
CA ARG A 316 -4.84 -17.95 -11.81
C ARG A 316 -3.75 -18.89 -11.32
N GLU A 317 -4.17 -19.94 -10.61
CA GLU A 317 -3.27 -20.98 -10.07
C GLU A 317 -2.12 -20.40 -9.25
N ASN A 318 -2.33 -19.28 -8.54
CA ASN A 318 -1.29 -18.53 -7.82
C ASN A 318 -0.09 -18.18 -8.70
N GLY A 319 -0.36 -17.70 -9.92
CA GLY A 319 0.68 -17.27 -10.85
C GLY A 319 1.31 -18.37 -11.69
N GLY A 320 0.74 -19.58 -11.73
CA GLY A 320 1.34 -20.74 -12.42
C GLY A 320 1.62 -20.53 -13.92
N ARG A 321 1.02 -19.52 -14.55
CA ARG A 321 1.27 -19.13 -15.95
C ARG A 321 1.68 -17.66 -16.11
N ALA A 322 2.13 -17.02 -15.04
CA ALA A 322 2.50 -15.61 -15.03
C ALA A 322 4.02 -15.44 -15.03
N ALA A 323 4.54 -14.59 -15.91
CA ALA A 323 5.92 -14.13 -15.90
C ALA A 323 5.97 -12.65 -15.51
N ILE A 324 6.47 -12.38 -14.31
CA ILE A 324 6.56 -11.05 -13.70
C ILE A 324 7.93 -10.46 -13.99
N ILE A 325 7.93 -9.37 -14.74
CA ILE A 325 9.14 -8.71 -15.23
C ILE A 325 9.25 -7.35 -14.52
N LEU A 326 10.26 -7.23 -13.66
CA LEU A 326 10.62 -6.01 -12.95
C LEU A 326 11.75 -5.34 -13.74
N ALA A 327 11.37 -4.54 -14.74
CA ALA A 327 12.29 -3.77 -15.56
C ALA A 327 12.73 -2.48 -14.83
N GLY A 328 14.02 -2.18 -14.88
CA GLY A 328 14.61 -1.03 -14.18
C GLY A 328 15.97 -1.38 -13.60
N ASN A 329 16.83 -0.38 -13.55
CA ASN A 329 18.23 -0.54 -13.14
C ASN A 329 18.50 0.09 -11.77
N SER A 330 17.58 0.92 -11.27
CA SER A 330 17.72 1.58 -9.98
C SER A 330 16.93 0.88 -8.87
N THR A 331 17.42 0.99 -7.64
CA THR A 331 16.69 0.52 -6.45
C THR A 331 15.32 1.19 -6.34
N ALA A 332 15.22 2.49 -6.62
CA ALA A 332 13.96 3.23 -6.56
C ALA A 332 12.88 2.64 -7.49
N GLU A 333 13.25 2.35 -8.75
CA GLU A 333 12.35 1.72 -9.74
C GLU A 333 11.93 0.32 -9.28
N ARG A 334 12.89 -0.48 -8.79
CA ARG A 334 12.62 -1.82 -8.24
C ARG A 334 11.60 -1.78 -7.10
N LEU A 335 11.75 -0.85 -6.15
CA LEU A 335 10.78 -0.67 -5.05
C LEU A 335 9.41 -0.16 -5.56
N GLY A 336 9.41 0.69 -6.59
CA GLY A 336 8.17 1.11 -7.26
C GLY A 336 7.43 -0.06 -7.88
N ALA A 337 8.13 -0.94 -8.60
CA ALA A 337 7.56 -2.13 -9.21
C ALA A 337 7.10 -3.16 -8.16
N LEU A 338 7.86 -3.38 -7.08
CA LEU A 338 7.42 -4.21 -5.95
C LEU A 338 6.17 -3.66 -5.26
N SER A 339 5.98 -2.34 -5.22
CA SER A 339 4.76 -1.72 -4.70
C SER A 339 3.54 -2.02 -5.58
N LEU A 340 3.70 -1.97 -6.91
CA LEU A 340 2.64 -2.35 -7.85
C LEU A 340 2.29 -3.84 -7.74
N LEU A 341 3.30 -4.70 -7.63
CA LEU A 341 3.10 -6.14 -7.44
C LEU A 341 2.39 -6.45 -6.12
N SER A 342 2.77 -5.75 -5.05
CA SER A 342 2.09 -5.81 -3.74
C SER A 342 0.60 -5.49 -3.88
N ARG A 343 0.27 -4.41 -4.60
CA ARG A 343 -1.12 -4.03 -4.87
C ARG A 343 -1.85 -5.07 -5.71
N ALA A 344 -1.22 -5.62 -6.75
CA ALA A 344 -1.81 -6.66 -7.57
C ALA A 344 -2.13 -7.93 -6.77
N SER A 345 -1.22 -8.36 -5.89
CA SER A 345 -1.41 -9.54 -5.03
C SER A 345 -2.55 -9.37 -4.01
N LEU A 346 -2.69 -8.16 -3.47
CA LEU A 346 -3.77 -7.80 -2.55
C LEU A 346 -5.15 -7.94 -3.21
N VAL A 347 -5.25 -7.45 -4.43
CA VAL A 347 -6.47 -7.51 -5.23
C VAL A 347 -6.80 -8.93 -5.66
N SER A 348 -5.79 -9.74 -6.02
CA SER A 348 -6.01 -11.15 -6.31
C SER A 348 -6.36 -11.98 -5.08
N GLY A 349 -6.12 -11.46 -3.87
CA GLY A 349 -6.39 -12.13 -2.62
C GLY A 349 -5.38 -13.22 -2.25
N SER A 350 -4.41 -13.52 -3.10
CA SER A 350 -3.29 -14.42 -2.81
C SER A 350 -2.01 -13.97 -3.51
N ALA A 351 -0.87 -14.45 -3.02
CA ALA A 351 0.42 -14.24 -3.65
C ALA A 351 0.60 -15.15 -4.87
N TRP A 352 1.37 -14.69 -5.85
CA TRP A 352 1.66 -15.42 -7.08
C TRP A 352 2.86 -16.36 -6.90
N LEU A 353 2.68 -17.36 -6.04
CA LEU A 353 3.71 -18.27 -5.54
C LEU A 353 4.51 -19.02 -6.62
N TYR A 354 3.86 -19.31 -7.75
CA TYR A 354 4.41 -20.12 -8.84
C TYR A 354 4.77 -19.31 -10.08
N ALA A 355 4.63 -17.98 -10.01
CA ALA A 355 5.03 -17.12 -11.11
C ALA A 355 6.54 -17.20 -11.37
N TRP A 356 6.89 -17.05 -12.64
CA TRP A 356 8.26 -16.78 -13.03
C TRP A 356 8.56 -15.31 -12.74
N TYR A 357 9.70 -15.02 -12.14
CA TYR A 357 10.15 -13.64 -11.87
C TYR A 357 11.42 -13.36 -12.67
N GLY A 358 11.63 -12.14 -13.13
CA GLY A 358 12.85 -11.75 -13.82
C GLY A 358 12.91 -10.27 -14.13
N SER A 359 14.01 -9.85 -14.76
CA SER A 359 14.23 -8.47 -15.20
C SER A 359 14.18 -8.30 -16.72
N ASP A 360 14.20 -9.42 -17.47
CA ASP A 360 14.20 -9.43 -18.94
C ASP A 360 13.06 -10.31 -19.45
N ALA A 361 12.22 -9.72 -20.30
CA ALA A 361 11.09 -10.38 -20.91
C ALA A 361 11.50 -11.49 -21.90
N SER A 362 12.69 -11.42 -22.49
CA SER A 362 13.20 -12.42 -23.44
C SER A 362 13.51 -13.77 -22.78
N LEU A 363 13.77 -13.76 -21.46
CA LEU A 363 14.06 -14.96 -20.67
C LEU A 363 12.79 -15.60 -20.09
N ALA A 364 11.63 -14.97 -20.26
CA ALA A 364 10.36 -15.50 -19.77
C ALA A 364 9.94 -16.74 -20.58
N PRO A 365 9.35 -17.77 -19.94
CA PRO A 365 8.85 -18.93 -20.66
C PRO A 365 7.80 -18.55 -21.72
N ALA A 366 7.84 -19.23 -22.87
CA ALA A 366 7.00 -18.89 -24.03
C ALA A 366 5.49 -19.18 -23.82
N ASP A 367 5.13 -19.98 -22.83
CA ASP A 367 3.75 -20.35 -22.49
C ASP A 367 3.12 -19.49 -21.39
N HIS A 368 3.88 -18.53 -20.85
CA HIS A 368 3.48 -17.63 -19.78
C HIS A 368 2.99 -16.28 -20.30
N ASP A 369 1.96 -15.73 -19.65
CA ASP A 369 1.52 -14.34 -19.82
C ASP A 369 2.54 -13.40 -19.17
N LEU A 370 2.77 -12.24 -19.78
CA LEU A 370 3.81 -11.29 -19.34
C LEU A 370 3.20 -10.14 -18.53
N PHE A 371 3.71 -9.90 -17.32
CA PHE A 371 3.39 -8.73 -16.52
C PHE A 371 4.65 -7.87 -16.38
N LEU A 372 4.72 -6.79 -17.14
CA LEU A 372 5.88 -5.90 -17.19
C LEU A 372 5.66 -4.65 -16.34
N MET A 373 6.63 -4.34 -15.49
CA MET A 373 6.67 -3.13 -14.65
C MET A 373 8.03 -2.47 -14.78
N GLY A 374 8.07 -1.19 -15.13
CA GLY A 374 9.33 -0.45 -15.21
C GLY A 374 9.24 0.83 -16.05
N PRO A 375 10.28 1.68 -16.05
CA PRO A 375 10.36 2.82 -16.96
C PRO A 375 10.34 2.35 -18.42
N ILE A 376 9.72 3.10 -19.33
CA ILE A 376 9.52 2.65 -20.71
C ILE A 376 10.84 2.39 -21.45
N GLY A 377 11.91 3.11 -21.10
CA GLY A 377 13.25 2.91 -21.68
C GLY A 377 13.93 1.61 -21.26
N ALA A 378 13.47 0.95 -20.19
CA ALA A 378 14.00 -0.35 -19.76
C ALA A 378 13.18 -1.54 -20.32
N ILE A 379 12.09 -1.27 -21.04
CA ILE A 379 11.20 -2.29 -21.60
C ILE A 379 11.57 -2.50 -23.07
N ASP A 380 11.51 -3.75 -23.55
CA ASP A 380 11.82 -4.07 -24.96
C ASP A 380 10.96 -3.21 -25.92
N PRO A 381 11.57 -2.34 -26.74
CA PRO A 381 10.86 -1.50 -27.71
C PRO A 381 9.99 -2.29 -28.69
N ARG A 382 10.30 -3.58 -28.92
CA ARG A 382 9.51 -4.46 -29.78
C ARG A 382 8.13 -4.74 -29.19
N LEU A 383 8.02 -4.84 -27.86
CA LEU A 383 6.74 -5.03 -27.19
C LEU A 383 5.88 -3.77 -27.29
N VAL A 384 6.48 -2.60 -27.11
CA VAL A 384 5.77 -1.31 -27.20
C VAL A 384 5.34 -1.01 -28.64
N SER A 385 6.17 -1.32 -29.63
CA SER A 385 5.85 -1.10 -31.05
C SER A 385 4.81 -2.07 -31.60
N ALA A 386 4.78 -3.31 -31.10
CA ALA A 386 3.75 -4.29 -31.41
C ALA A 386 2.40 -4.02 -30.70
N ALA A 387 2.35 -3.06 -29.78
CA ALA A 387 1.16 -2.79 -28.99
C ALA A 387 0.01 -2.18 -29.85
N PRO A 388 -1.26 -2.45 -29.49
CA PRO A 388 -2.42 -1.87 -30.16
C PRO A 388 -2.40 -0.33 -30.22
N ALA A 389 -3.21 0.23 -31.13
CA ALA A 389 -3.28 1.68 -31.34
C ALA A 389 -3.65 2.45 -30.07
N GLU A 390 -4.49 1.87 -29.21
CA GLU A 390 -4.91 2.44 -27.93
C GLU A 390 -3.74 2.57 -26.95
N VAL A 391 -2.87 1.56 -26.88
CA VAL A 391 -1.67 1.58 -26.04
C VAL A 391 -0.69 2.63 -26.55
N ARG A 392 -0.46 2.66 -27.87
CA ARG A 392 0.40 3.67 -28.50
C ARG A 392 -0.14 5.08 -28.28
N ALA A 393 -1.46 5.29 -28.35
CA ALA A 393 -2.10 6.57 -28.07
C ALA A 393 -1.91 7.00 -26.60
N ALA A 394 -2.11 6.08 -25.65
CA ALA A 394 -1.87 6.35 -24.23
C ALA A 394 -0.40 6.71 -23.95
N THR A 395 0.55 5.98 -24.52
CA THR A 395 1.98 6.28 -24.44
C THR A 395 2.33 7.63 -25.06
N GLN A 396 1.80 7.95 -26.24
CA GLN A 396 2.01 9.26 -26.87
C GLN A 396 1.41 10.40 -26.03
N ALA A 397 0.23 10.21 -25.45
CA ALA A 397 -0.39 11.17 -24.54
C ALA A 397 0.44 11.36 -23.27
N ALA A 398 1.00 10.29 -22.70
CA ALA A 398 1.91 10.35 -21.56
C ALA A 398 3.18 11.14 -21.87
N ASN A 399 3.82 10.87 -23.02
CA ASN A 399 5.02 11.57 -23.47
C ASN A 399 4.79 13.08 -23.66
N ARG A 400 3.56 13.51 -24.00
CA ARG A 400 3.21 14.94 -24.10
C ARG A 400 3.04 15.62 -22.75
N ARG A 401 2.82 14.88 -21.67
CA ARG A 401 2.64 15.42 -20.30
C ARG A 401 3.95 15.60 -19.55
N VAL A 402 5.03 14.98 -19.99
CA VAL A 402 6.36 15.19 -19.41
C VAL A 402 6.87 16.57 -19.81
N PRO A 403 7.28 17.43 -18.86
CA PRO A 403 7.92 18.70 -19.18
C PRO A 403 9.14 18.42 -20.06
N ARG A 404 9.12 18.89 -21.31
CA ARG A 404 10.33 18.90 -22.12
C ARG A 404 11.28 19.89 -21.50
N GLU A 405 12.50 19.44 -21.20
CA GLU A 405 13.64 20.33 -20.94
C GLU A 405 13.68 21.35 -22.09
N ARG A 406 13.27 22.59 -21.81
CA ARG A 406 13.47 23.67 -22.76
C ARG A 406 14.96 23.94 -22.73
N ARG A 407 15.69 23.42 -23.73
CA ARG A 407 17.06 23.86 -24.00
C ARG A 407 17.00 25.35 -24.33
N SER A 408 17.18 26.18 -23.31
CA SER A 408 17.32 27.62 -23.45
C SER A 408 18.71 27.89 -24.02
N TYR A 409 18.80 28.07 -25.33
CA TYR A 409 19.97 28.67 -25.96
C TYR A 409 19.84 30.19 -25.85
N GLY A 410 20.02 30.73 -24.64
CA GLY A 410 19.92 32.17 -24.35
C GLY A 410 20.80 32.55 -23.16
N SER A 411 21.47 33.70 -23.27
CA SER A 411 22.49 34.22 -22.34
C SER A 411 22.00 34.61 -20.93
N THR A 412 20.81 34.17 -20.52
CA THR A 412 20.25 34.40 -19.17
C THR A 412 20.27 33.15 -18.28
N ALA A 413 21.03 32.11 -18.66
CA ALA A 413 21.07 30.81 -17.99
C ALA A 413 21.74 30.77 -16.59
N PHE A 414 22.14 31.91 -16.02
CA PHE A 414 22.77 31.96 -14.68
C PHE A 414 21.79 32.29 -13.54
N ALA A 415 20.48 32.27 -13.77
CA ALA A 415 19.48 32.56 -12.73
C ALA A 415 18.53 31.38 -12.40
N ASP A 416 18.72 30.20 -13.00
CA ASP A 416 17.91 29.00 -12.72
C ASP A 416 18.75 27.92 -12.01
N GLU A 417 19.48 28.34 -10.96
CA GLU A 417 20.03 27.42 -9.97
C GLU A 417 18.92 27.05 -8.97
N GLY A 418 18.48 25.79 -8.99
CA GLY A 418 18.01 25.15 -7.76
C GLY A 418 16.62 24.52 -7.70
N SER A 419 16.03 24.07 -8.81
CA SER A 419 14.97 23.05 -8.69
C SER A 419 15.09 21.99 -9.79
N PRO A 420 15.62 20.78 -9.50
CA PRO A 420 15.39 19.67 -10.41
C PRO A 420 13.88 19.52 -10.52
N VAL A 421 13.33 19.82 -11.69
CA VAL A 421 11.90 19.67 -11.98
C VAL A 421 11.54 18.24 -11.59
N ALA A 422 10.85 18.08 -10.46
CA ALA A 422 10.41 16.78 -10.01
C ALA A 422 9.66 16.13 -11.18
N GLY A 423 10.20 15.03 -11.70
CA GLY A 423 9.70 14.39 -12.92
C GLY A 423 8.19 14.20 -12.84
N ALA A 424 7.50 14.40 -13.96
CA ALA A 424 6.05 14.28 -13.99
C ALA A 424 5.61 12.94 -13.39
N VAL A 425 4.69 12.97 -12.42
CA VAL A 425 4.11 11.76 -11.84
C VAL A 425 3.03 11.27 -12.79
N THR A 426 3.45 10.52 -13.80
CA THR A 426 2.57 10.05 -14.87
C THR A 426 3.02 8.65 -15.28
N GLY A 427 2.05 7.78 -15.57
CA GLY A 427 2.33 6.45 -16.08
C GLY A 427 1.22 5.90 -16.97
N VAL A 428 1.52 4.78 -17.61
CA VAL A 428 0.65 4.11 -18.58
C VAL A 428 0.44 2.67 -18.16
N ALA A 429 -0.82 2.27 -18.07
CA ALA A 429 -1.24 0.90 -17.82
C ALA A 429 -1.87 0.37 -19.10
N ALA A 430 -1.52 -0.84 -19.51
CA ALA A 430 -2.13 -1.47 -20.67
C ALA A 430 -2.26 -2.97 -20.47
N LEU A 431 -3.30 -3.54 -21.07
CA LEU A 431 -3.52 -4.97 -21.19
C LEU A 431 -3.88 -5.28 -22.66
N TYR A 432 -3.07 -6.12 -23.30
CA TYR A 432 -3.27 -6.52 -24.69
C TYR A 432 -2.75 -7.94 -24.92
N ARG A 433 -2.96 -8.50 -26.12
CA ARG A 433 -2.39 -9.79 -26.52
C ARG A 433 -1.32 -9.58 -27.59
N ASP A 434 -0.24 -10.34 -27.52
CA ASP A 434 0.77 -10.38 -28.58
C ASP A 434 0.32 -11.23 -29.78
N ALA A 435 1.13 -11.26 -30.84
CA ALA A 435 0.87 -12.05 -32.03
C ALA A 435 0.83 -13.57 -31.75
N GLY A 436 1.49 -14.03 -30.67
CA GLY A 436 1.48 -15.42 -30.20
C GLY A 436 0.27 -15.75 -29.32
N GLY A 437 -0.61 -14.79 -29.04
CA GLY A 437 -1.80 -14.96 -28.20
C GLY A 437 -1.54 -14.85 -26.69
N ARG A 438 -0.32 -14.52 -26.26
CA ARG A 438 0.03 -14.29 -24.85
C ARG A 438 -0.55 -12.96 -24.38
N THR A 439 -1.09 -12.94 -23.17
CA THR A 439 -1.55 -11.70 -22.54
C THR A 439 -0.35 -10.93 -22.01
N ILE A 440 -0.30 -9.65 -22.33
CA ILE A 440 0.72 -8.71 -21.87
C ILE A 440 0.04 -7.62 -21.05
N VAL A 441 0.45 -7.49 -19.80
CA VAL A 441 0.21 -6.31 -18.98
C VAL A 441 1.47 -5.45 -18.94
N LEU A 442 1.30 -4.15 -19.15
CA LEU A 442 2.35 -3.17 -19.14
C LEU A 442 1.98 -2.07 -18.14
N LEU A 443 2.76 -1.91 -17.08
CA LEU A 443 2.70 -0.78 -16.16
C LEU A 443 4.00 0.00 -16.25
N THR A 444 3.98 1.15 -16.92
CA THR A 444 5.19 1.88 -17.25
C THR A 444 5.08 3.39 -17.03
N ALA A 445 6.19 4.11 -17.13
CA ALA A 445 6.24 5.56 -17.15
C ALA A 445 6.97 6.07 -18.39
N PRO A 446 6.51 7.18 -19.00
CA PRO A 446 7.17 7.78 -20.16
C PRO A 446 8.60 8.23 -19.82
N GLU A 447 9.43 8.40 -20.84
CA GLU A 447 10.79 8.90 -20.67
C GLU A 447 10.79 10.29 -20.00
N GLY A 448 11.64 10.48 -19.00
CA GLY A 448 11.68 11.71 -18.18
C GLY A 448 10.65 11.81 -17.05
N ALA A 449 9.73 10.84 -16.92
CA ALA A 449 8.87 10.71 -15.75
C ALA A 449 9.52 9.86 -14.65
N ASP A 450 9.15 10.13 -13.40
CA ASP A 450 9.59 9.35 -12.24
C ASP A 450 8.70 8.10 -12.08
N PHE A 451 9.14 6.98 -12.65
CA PHE A 451 8.43 5.71 -12.57
C PHE A 451 8.20 5.28 -11.11
N SER A 452 9.21 5.38 -10.25
CA SER A 452 9.13 4.99 -8.84
C SER A 452 7.98 5.71 -8.14
N ARG A 453 7.90 7.04 -8.31
CA ARG A 453 6.85 7.86 -7.70
C ARG A 453 5.49 7.60 -8.31
N ALA A 454 5.39 7.42 -9.63
CA ALA A 454 4.14 7.09 -10.33
C ALA A 454 3.60 5.72 -9.91
N ALA A 455 4.48 4.72 -9.80
CA ALA A 455 4.15 3.35 -9.41
C ALA A 455 3.69 3.28 -7.96
N ARG A 456 4.43 3.89 -7.01
CA ARG A 456 4.04 3.95 -5.60
C ARG A 456 2.70 4.66 -5.44
N ARG A 457 2.46 5.77 -6.16
CA ARG A 457 1.20 6.48 -6.10
C ARG A 457 0.03 5.62 -6.56
N LEU A 458 0.16 4.93 -7.69
CA LEU A 458 -0.87 4.03 -8.19
C LEU A 458 -1.14 2.88 -7.20
N ALA A 459 -0.09 2.30 -6.60
CA ALA A 459 -0.22 1.20 -5.65
C ALA A 459 -0.94 1.57 -4.33
N HIS A 460 -0.84 2.82 -3.89
CA HIS A 460 -1.35 3.31 -2.59
C HIS A 460 -2.59 4.21 -2.71
N SER A 461 -3.20 4.30 -3.89
CA SER A 461 -4.37 5.16 -4.12
C SER A 461 -5.56 4.39 -4.69
N ASP A 462 -6.72 5.04 -4.66
CA ASP A 462 -7.94 4.52 -5.29
C ASP A 462 -7.86 4.52 -6.83
N LEU A 463 -6.86 5.20 -7.42
CA LEU A 463 -6.62 5.20 -8.87
C LEU A 463 -6.46 3.79 -9.45
N TRP A 464 -6.00 2.82 -8.65
CA TRP A 464 -5.93 1.43 -9.07
C TRP A 464 -7.31 0.87 -9.48
N ARG A 465 -8.37 1.23 -8.76
CA ARG A 465 -9.74 0.77 -9.05
C ARG A 465 -10.35 1.45 -10.27
N GLU A 466 -9.77 2.55 -10.71
CA GLU A 466 -10.19 3.29 -11.91
C GLU A 466 -9.52 2.75 -13.19
N LEU A 467 -8.65 1.75 -13.10
CA LEU A 467 -8.02 1.12 -14.26
C LEU A 467 -9.07 0.36 -15.07
N GLN A 468 -9.52 0.95 -16.17
CA GLN A 468 -10.57 0.41 -17.02
C GLN A 468 -10.15 0.42 -18.50
N GLY A 469 -10.69 -0.52 -19.27
CA GLY A 469 -10.41 -0.62 -20.70
C GLY A 469 -9.12 -1.36 -21.04
N ARG A 470 -8.53 -1.04 -22.20
CA ARG A 470 -7.31 -1.70 -22.72
C ARG A 470 -6.04 -0.95 -22.40
N ALA A 471 -6.11 0.38 -22.38
CA ALA A 471 -4.99 1.24 -22.04
C ALA A 471 -5.47 2.42 -21.23
N VAL A 472 -4.62 2.91 -20.34
CA VAL A 472 -4.94 3.94 -19.38
C VAL A 472 -3.70 4.80 -19.16
N LEU A 473 -3.91 6.10 -19.07
CA LEU A 473 -2.94 7.08 -18.59
C LEU A 473 -3.35 7.50 -17.19
N TRP A 474 -2.50 7.29 -16.19
CA TRP A 474 -2.72 7.85 -14.86
C TRP A 474 -1.74 9.00 -14.61
N ASP A 475 -2.24 10.02 -13.93
CA ASP A 475 -1.44 11.13 -13.43
C ASP A 475 -1.55 11.23 -11.90
N ALA A 476 -1.20 12.39 -11.35
CA ALA A 476 -1.31 12.62 -9.93
C ALA A 476 -2.76 12.44 -9.41
N GLY A 477 -3.76 12.94 -10.13
CA GLY A 477 -5.13 13.03 -9.58
C GLY A 477 -6.16 12.18 -10.29
N SER A 478 -5.83 11.60 -11.44
CA SER A 478 -6.85 11.05 -12.32
C SER A 478 -6.33 9.94 -13.21
N VAL A 479 -7.29 9.12 -13.63
CA VAL A 479 -7.11 8.06 -14.59
C VAL A 479 -7.87 8.40 -15.88
N THR A 480 -7.19 8.34 -17.02
CA THR A 480 -7.77 8.58 -18.35
C THR A 480 -7.71 7.29 -19.16
N ALA A 481 -8.87 6.68 -19.43
CA ALA A 481 -8.96 5.42 -20.18
C ALA A 481 -8.94 5.65 -21.71
N PHE A 482 -8.42 4.67 -22.44
CA PHE A 482 -8.34 4.61 -23.89
C PHE A 482 -8.90 3.26 -24.38
N GLY A 483 -9.82 3.30 -25.35
CA GLY A 483 -10.36 2.13 -26.04
C GLY A 483 -11.88 1.94 -25.91
N PRO A 484 -12.47 0.98 -26.64
CA PRO A 484 -13.92 0.84 -26.82
C PRO A 484 -14.70 0.40 -25.56
N THR A 485 -14.01 -0.10 -24.54
CA THR A 485 -14.58 -0.48 -23.24
C THR A 485 -14.41 0.59 -22.17
N ALA A 486 -13.93 1.79 -22.51
CA ALA A 486 -13.93 2.95 -21.63
C ALA A 486 -15.36 3.52 -21.50
N ARG A 487 -16.25 2.80 -20.82
CA ARG A 487 -17.50 3.40 -20.33
C ARG A 487 -17.18 4.15 -19.04
N SER A 488 -17.43 5.45 -19.03
CA SER A 488 -17.42 6.23 -17.80
C SER A 488 -18.68 5.89 -16.99
N ASP A 489 -18.56 4.96 -16.04
CA ASP A 489 -19.65 4.61 -15.11
C ASP A 489 -19.98 5.73 -14.09
N HIS A 490 -19.30 6.87 -14.16
CA HIS A 490 -19.58 8.01 -13.31
C HIS A 490 -20.79 8.76 -13.84
N ALA A 491 -21.85 8.86 -13.03
CA ALA A 491 -22.97 9.76 -13.30
C ALA A 491 -22.44 11.18 -13.56
N LEU A 492 -23.01 11.89 -14.53
CA LEU A 492 -22.59 13.25 -14.95
C LEU A 492 -22.38 14.21 -13.76
N GLY A 493 -23.13 14.04 -12.68
CA GLY A 493 -23.00 14.82 -11.45
C GLY A 493 -21.66 14.64 -10.71
N GLU A 494 -21.12 13.42 -10.64
CA GLU A 494 -19.83 13.16 -9.97
C GLU A 494 -18.65 13.63 -10.82
N GLN A 495 -18.76 13.50 -12.16
CA GLN A 495 -17.78 14.07 -13.08
C GLN A 495 -17.71 15.59 -12.97
N MET A 496 -18.86 16.25 -12.80
CA MET A 496 -18.92 17.70 -12.57
C MET A 496 -18.24 18.07 -11.24
N VAL A 497 -18.49 17.34 -10.16
CA VAL A 497 -17.86 17.59 -8.84
C VAL A 497 -16.34 17.41 -8.89
N GLU A 498 -15.85 16.36 -9.56
CA GLU A 498 -14.41 16.12 -9.71
C GLU A 498 -13.76 17.16 -10.63
N LEU A 499 -14.48 17.59 -11.68
CA LEU A 499 -14.06 18.68 -12.56
C LEU A 499 -14.03 20.04 -11.82
N PHE A 500 -14.97 20.28 -10.90
CA PHE A 500 -14.96 21.44 -10.02
C PHE A 500 -13.77 21.41 -9.04
N ARG A 501 -13.48 20.27 -8.40
CA ARG A 501 -12.29 20.10 -7.54
C ARG A 501 -10.98 20.29 -8.30
N ARG A 502 -10.89 19.78 -9.52
CA ARG A 502 -9.69 19.90 -10.36
C ARG A 502 -9.42 21.35 -10.81
N HIS A 503 -10.45 22.19 -10.85
CA HIS A 503 -10.37 23.58 -11.29
C HIS A 503 -10.65 24.58 -10.18
N ASP A 504 -10.41 24.22 -8.92
CA ASP A 504 -10.68 25.06 -7.75
C ASP A 504 -10.02 26.45 -7.85
N ARG A 505 -8.80 26.51 -8.42
CA ARG A 505 -8.10 27.77 -8.71
C ARG A 505 -8.77 28.62 -9.80
N LEU A 506 -9.34 27.97 -10.81
CA LEU A 506 -10.01 28.64 -11.92
C LEU A 506 -11.39 29.15 -11.48
N LEU A 507 -12.10 28.38 -10.65
CA LEU A 507 -13.33 28.81 -9.99
C LEU A 507 -13.09 29.96 -9.03
N ALA A 508 -12.02 29.90 -8.22
CA ALA A 508 -11.61 31.01 -7.37
C ALA A 508 -11.31 32.27 -8.19
N LEU A 509 -10.67 32.13 -9.36
CA LEU A 509 -10.39 33.24 -10.27
C LEU A 509 -11.67 33.79 -10.93
N ILE A 510 -12.61 32.94 -11.35
CA ILE A 510 -13.92 33.35 -11.88
C ILE A 510 -14.72 34.06 -10.79
N ALA A 511 -14.77 33.51 -9.57
CA ALA A 511 -15.48 34.10 -8.44
C ALA A 511 -14.86 35.45 -8.04
N PHE A 512 -13.53 35.56 -8.06
CA PHE A 512 -12.83 36.81 -7.85
C PHE A 512 -13.14 37.83 -8.95
N ALA A 513 -13.10 37.42 -10.23
CA ALA A 513 -13.44 38.29 -11.35
C ALA A 513 -14.91 38.76 -11.28
N LEU A 514 -15.83 37.88 -10.88
CA LEU A 514 -17.24 38.21 -10.69
C LEU A 514 -17.43 39.19 -9.52
N ALA A 515 -16.72 38.99 -8.40
CA ALA A 515 -16.74 39.90 -7.26
C ALA A 515 -16.18 41.28 -7.63
N VAL A 516 -15.10 41.34 -8.40
CA VAL A 516 -14.53 42.58 -8.93
C VAL A 516 -15.52 43.27 -9.88
N LEU A 517 -16.17 42.52 -10.76
CA LEU A 517 -17.16 43.07 -11.69
C LEU A 517 -18.40 43.61 -10.96
N LEU A 518 -18.88 42.92 -9.92
CA LEU A 518 -19.97 43.38 -9.06
C LEU A 518 -19.57 44.63 -8.26
N LEU A 519 -18.32 44.73 -7.80
CA LEU A 519 -17.80 45.93 -7.13
C LEU A 519 -17.78 47.14 -8.08
N PHE A 520 -17.35 46.96 -9.33
CA PHE A 520 -17.37 48.01 -10.35
C PHE A 520 -18.80 48.39 -10.75
N ALA A 521 -19.70 47.43 -10.89
CA ALA A 521 -21.11 47.68 -11.17
C ALA A 521 -21.78 48.45 -10.03
N GLY A 522 -21.51 48.09 -8.76
CA GLY A 522 -22.00 48.82 -7.58
C GLY A 522 -21.49 50.26 -7.51
N ASN A 523 -20.22 50.50 -7.84
CA ASN A 523 -19.66 51.85 -7.91
C ASN A 523 -20.24 52.71 -9.07
N ALA A 524 -20.65 52.08 -10.17
CA ALA A 524 -21.32 52.79 -11.27
C ALA A 524 -22.76 53.20 -10.90
N VAL A 525 -23.46 52.39 -10.10
CA VAL A 525 -24.82 52.72 -9.60
C VAL A 525 -24.77 53.87 -8.58
N ASN A 526 -23.77 53.91 -7.69
CA ASN A 526 -23.58 55.00 -6.73
C ASN A 526 -23.15 56.34 -7.34
N ARG A 527 -22.63 56.37 -8.58
CA ARG A 527 -22.32 57.62 -9.29
C ARG A 527 -23.52 58.22 -10.02
N ARG A 528 -24.61 57.48 -10.24
CA ARG A 528 -25.83 58.02 -10.86
C ARG A 528 -26.81 58.64 -9.85
N SER A 529 -26.72 58.31 -8.56
CA SER A 529 -27.56 58.91 -7.51
C SER A 529 -27.08 60.27 -7.00
N THR A 530 -25.89 60.74 -7.40
CA THR A 530 -25.30 62.02 -6.97
C THR A 530 -25.38 63.13 -8.03
N ARG A 531 -26.10 62.91 -9.14
CA ARG A 531 -26.37 63.92 -10.18
C ARG A 531 -27.86 64.25 -10.27
N SER A 532 -28.43 64.70 -9.16
CA SER A 532 -29.64 65.55 -9.16
C SER A 532 -29.56 66.49 -7.96
N VAL A 533 -28.94 67.65 -8.18
CA VAL A 533 -29.21 68.89 -7.43
C VAL A 533 -29.48 69.95 -8.48
#